data_AF-A0A5K8A700-F1
#
_entry.id   AF-A0A5K8A700-F1
#
_cell.length_a   1.000
_cell.length_b   1.000
_cell.length_c   1.000
_cell.angle_alpha   90.00
_cell.angle_beta   90.00
_cell.angle_gamma   90.00
#
_symmetry.space_group_name_H-M   'P 1'
#
loop_
_entity.id
_entity.type
_entity.pdbx_description
1 polymer ?
#
loop_
_entity_poly.entity_id
_entity_poly.type
_entity_poly.pdbx_seq_one_letter_code
_entity_poly.pdbx_strand_id
1 'polypeptide(L)' 'MLKRFDTHENKGVFYTPLFNWADVFAISLNLSANHTKSIGARSLDIIHVASALVMGANCFFTFDSQQSQLAVAAGLEIVS' A
#
# COMPACT_ATOMS: atom_id res chain seq x y z
N MET A 1 4.23 -0.43 22.51
CA MET A 1 4.13 -0.65 21.05
C MET A 1 5.08 0.27 20.28
N LEU A 2 5.00 1.59 20.48
CA LEU A 2 5.84 2.59 19.78
C LEU A 2 7.37 2.42 19.97
N LYS A 3 7.86 2.14 21.19
CA LYS A 3 9.32 1.93 21.42
C LYS A 3 9.97 0.83 20.57
N ARG A 4 9.19 -0.18 20.15
CA ARG A 4 9.69 -1.23 19.24
C ARG A 4 9.83 -0.70 17.82
N PHE A 5 8.96 0.22 17.39
CA PHE A 5 9.00 0.81 16.06
C PHE A 5 10.32 1.55 15.83
N ASP A 6 10.69 2.48 16.71
CA ASP A 6 11.97 3.22 16.62
C ASP A 6 13.18 2.27 16.63
N THR A 7 13.11 1.18 17.40
CA THR A 7 14.18 0.18 17.45
C THR A 7 14.31 -0.56 16.12
N HIS A 8 13.20 -0.86 15.46
CA HIS A 8 13.18 -1.54 14.17
C HIS A 8 13.61 -0.60 13.03
N GLU A 9 13.23 0.68 13.07
CA GLU A 9 13.71 1.68 12.12
C GLU A 9 15.23 1.89 12.23
N ASN A 10 15.74 2.11 13.45
CA ASN A 10 17.19 2.29 13.68
C ASN A 10 18.03 1.05 13.32
N LYS A 11 17.43 -0.15 13.36
CA LYS A 11 18.08 -1.41 12.96
C LYS A 11 17.90 -1.75 11.48
N GLY A 12 17.22 -0.90 10.71
CA GLY A 12 16.93 -1.15 9.29
C GLY A 12 15.94 -2.27 9.02
N VAL A 13 15.17 -2.69 10.04
CA VAL A 13 14.07 -3.65 9.87
C VAL A 13 12.87 -2.98 9.19
N PHE A 14 12.64 -1.70 9.51
CA PHE A 14 11.69 -0.85 8.79
C PHE A 14 12.42 0.28 8.10
N TYR A 15 11.92 0.66 6.92
CA TYR A 15 12.44 1.77 6.13
C TYR A 15 11.27 2.65 5.72
N THR A 16 11.43 3.96 5.86
CA THR A 16 10.46 4.96 5.41
C THR A 16 10.96 5.56 4.09
N PRO A 17 10.44 5.13 2.94
CA PRO A 17 10.88 5.64 1.66
C PRO A 17 10.38 7.07 1.42
N LEU A 18 11.15 7.80 0.62
CA LEU A 18 10.68 9.05 0.03
C LEU A 18 9.75 8.72 -1.15
N PHE A 19 8.55 9.28 -1.14
CA PHE A 19 7.57 9.11 -2.21
C PHE A 19 7.56 10.32 -3.14
N ASN A 20 7.46 10.08 -4.45
CA ASN A 20 6.88 11.06 -5.34
C ASN A 20 5.36 11.03 -5.17
N TRP A 21 4.82 11.95 -4.37
CA TRP A 21 3.38 12.00 -4.09
C TRP A 21 2.52 12.22 -5.35
N ALA A 22 3.04 12.89 -6.38
CA ALA A 22 2.31 13.05 -7.62
C ALA A 22 2.02 11.70 -8.29
N ASP A 23 3.00 10.79 -8.30
CA ASP A 23 2.85 9.44 -8.86
C ASP A 23 1.88 8.61 -8.01
N VAL A 24 2.00 8.70 -6.67
CA VAL A 24 1.08 8.01 -5.74
C VAL A 24 -0.36 8.44 -5.99
N PHE A 25 -0.62 9.74 -6.11
CA PHE A 25 -1.98 10.24 -6.37
C PHE A 25 -2.49 9.88 -7.77
N ALA A 26 -1.63 9.93 -8.79
CA ALA A 26 -2.00 9.50 -10.14
C ALA A 26 -2.44 8.03 -10.17
N ILE A 27 -1.66 7.14 -9.54
CA ILE A 27 -1.99 5.72 -9.41
C ILE A 27 -3.23 5.52 -8.55
N SER A 28 -3.38 6.26 -7.45
CA SER A 28 -4.56 6.19 -6.58
C SER A 28 -5.85 6.51 -7.33
N LEU A 29 -5.84 7.54 -8.18
CA LEU A 29 -7.00 7.91 -9.01
C LEU A 29 -7.34 6.81 -10.02
N ASN A 30 -6.33 6.19 -10.64
CA ASN A 30 -6.53 5.06 -11.55
C ASN A 30 -7.14 3.85 -10.83
N LEU A 31 -6.57 3.46 -9.68
CA LEU A 31 -7.11 2.36 -8.86
C LEU A 31 -8.54 2.62 -8.41
N SER A 32 -8.82 3.86 -7.99
CA SER A 32 -10.16 4.26 -7.57
C SER A 32 -11.18 4.13 -8.70
N ALA A 33 -10.84 4.63 -9.89
CA ALA A 33 -11.71 4.58 -11.06
C ALA A 33 -12.03 3.13 -11.49
N ASN A 34 -11.04 2.23 -11.37
CA ASN A 34 -11.14 0.87 -11.88
C ASN A 34 -11.72 -0.14 -10.87
N HIS A 35 -11.54 0.08 -9.56
CA HIS A 35 -11.81 -0.95 -8.55
C HIS A 35 -12.77 -0.54 -7.43
N THR A 36 -12.97 0.75 -7.17
CA THR A 36 -13.80 1.20 -6.03
C THR A 36 -15.23 0.68 -6.12
N LYS A 37 -15.81 0.62 -7.33
CA LYS A 37 -17.19 0.14 -7.53
C LYS A 37 -17.38 -1.33 -7.16
N SER A 38 -16.36 -2.17 -7.33
CA SER A 38 -16.43 -3.62 -7.07
C SER A 38 -15.92 -4.01 -5.69
N ILE A 39 -14.83 -3.39 -5.22
CA ILE A 39 -14.13 -3.77 -3.98
C ILE A 39 -14.62 -2.95 -2.78
N GLY A 40 -15.03 -1.70 -2.99
CA GLY A 40 -15.41 -0.79 -1.91
C GLY A 40 -14.23 -0.30 -1.04
N ALA A 41 -12.99 -0.40 -1.54
CA ALA A 41 -11.81 0.09 -0.85
C ALA A 41 -11.91 1.60 -0.56
N ARG A 42 -11.51 2.03 0.64
CA ARG A 42 -11.56 3.45 1.04
C ARG A 42 -10.29 4.17 0.55
N SER A 43 -10.32 5.50 0.57
CA SER A 43 -9.23 6.34 0.06
C SER A 43 -7.86 5.99 0.66
N LEU A 44 -7.78 5.68 1.95
CA LEU A 44 -6.52 5.30 2.61
C LEU A 44 -6.02 3.92 2.16
N ASP A 45 -6.93 2.98 1.91
CA ASP A 45 -6.57 1.66 1.38
C ASP A 45 -5.95 1.80 0.00
N ILE A 46 -6.57 2.64 -0.84
CA ILE A 46 -6.13 2.96 -2.20
C ILE A 46 -4.76 3.65 -2.19
N ILE A 47 -4.57 4.66 -1.34
CA ILE A 47 -3.30 5.37 -1.21
C ILE A 47 -2.19 4.42 -0.77
N HIS A 48 -2.46 3.51 0.17
CA HIS A 48 -1.45 2.56 0.64
C HIS A 48 -1.02 1.57 -0.46
N VAL A 49 -1.97 1.02 -1.23
CA VAL A 49 -1.68 0.14 -2.38
C VAL A 49 -0.91 0.91 -3.47
N ALA A 50 -1.33 2.14 -3.77
CA ALA A 50 -0.62 2.99 -4.72
C ALA A 50 0.83 3.28 -4.29
N SER A 51 1.05 3.55 -3.00
CA SER A 51 2.40 3.72 -2.45
C SER A 51 3.26 2.47 -2.64
N ALA A 52 2.71 1.28 -2.42
CA ALA A 52 3.43 0.03 -2.66
C ALA A 52 3.86 -0.16 -4.12
N LEU A 53 2.99 0.21 -5.07
CA LEU A 53 3.31 0.18 -6.50
C LEU A 53 4.40 1.18 -6.87
N VAL A 54 4.32 2.43 -6.37
CA VAL A 54 5.36 3.46 -6.62
C VAL A 54 6.72 3.03 -6.09
N MET A 55 6.76 2.32 -4.96
CA MET A 55 8.00 1.79 -4.40
C MET A 55 8.57 0.59 -5.15
N GLY A 56 7.81 0.01 -6.10
CA GLY A 56 8.18 -1.24 -6.75
C GLY A 56 8.18 -2.44 -5.80
N ALA A 57 7.29 -2.44 -4.79
CA ALA A 57 7.18 -3.54 -3.86
C ALA A 57 6.76 -4.83 -4.59
N ASN A 58 7.41 -5.95 -4.26
CA ASN A 58 7.04 -7.26 -4.81
C ASN A 58 5.82 -7.86 -4.09
N CYS A 59 5.63 -7.50 -2.83
CA CYS A 59 4.60 -8.07 -1.98
C CYS A 59 3.97 -7.03 -1.05
N PHE A 60 2.75 -7.31 -0.60
CA PHE A 60 1.91 -6.41 0.19
C PHE A 60 1.36 -7.15 1.42
N PHE A 61 1.63 -6.60 2.60
CA PHE A 61 1.21 -7.17 3.86
C PHE A 61 -0.01 -6.42 4.40
N THR A 62 -1.12 -7.12 4.63
CA THR A 62 -2.31 -6.53 5.23
C THR A 62 -3.20 -7.60 5.87
N PHE A 63 -3.97 -7.20 6.87
CA PHE A 63 -5.06 -7.98 7.45
C PHE A 63 -6.44 -7.47 7.03
N ASP A 64 -6.51 -6.40 6.23
CA ASP A 64 -7.77 -5.88 5.70
C ASP A 64 -8.12 -6.57 4.38
N SER A 65 -9.30 -7.18 4.32
CA SER A 65 -9.74 -7.97 3.17
C SER A 65 -10.04 -7.14 1.92
N GLN A 66 -10.48 -5.88 2.07
CA GLN A 66 -10.73 -4.99 0.92
C GLN A 66 -9.40 -4.48 0.37
N GLN A 67 -8.46 -4.13 1.25
CA GLN A 67 -7.11 -3.73 0.85
C GLN A 67 -6.35 -4.88 0.20
N SER A 68 -6.47 -6.09 0.73
CA SER A 68 -5.89 -7.31 0.14
C SER A 68 -6.43 -7.55 -1.29
N GLN A 69 -7.76 -7.47 -1.48
CA GLN A 69 -8.37 -7.59 -2.80
C GLN A 69 -7.89 -6.51 -3.77
N LEU A 70 -7.76 -5.25 -3.30
CA LEU A 70 -7.26 -4.16 -4.12
C LEU A 70 -5.79 -4.36 -4.53
N ALA A 71 -4.94 -4.79 -3.59
CA ALA A 71 -3.53 -5.08 -3.87
C ALA A 71 -3.36 -6.20 -4.91
N VAL A 72 -4.14 -7.28 -4.78
CA VAL A 72 -4.17 -8.37 -5.78
C VAL A 72 -4.65 -7.86 -7.14
N ALA A 73 -5.73 -7.07 -7.17
CA ALA A 73 -6.24 -6.48 -8.42
C ALA A 73 -5.23 -5.55 -9.09
N ALA A 74 -4.35 -4.92 -8.30
CA ALA A 74 -3.26 -4.09 -8.77
C ALA A 74 -1.97 -4.87 -9.14
N GLY A 75 -1.96 -6.20 -8.98
CA GLY A 75 -0.85 -7.07 -9.35
C GLY A 75 0.21 -7.30 -8.27
N LEU A 76 -0.07 -6.97 -7.01
CA LEU A 76 0.81 -7.27 -5.88
C LEU A 76 0.54 -8.66 -5.29
N GLU A 77 1.59 -9.34 -4.86
CA GLU A 77 1.47 -10.59 -4.09
C GLU A 77 1.11 -10.28 -2.63
N ILE A 78 0.22 -11.06 -2.02
CA ILE A 78 -0.12 -10.89 -0.60
C ILE A 78 0.78 -11.75 0.27
N VAL A 79 1.32 -11.15 1.33
CA VAL A 79 1.99 -11.89 2.42
C VAL A 79 1.01 -12.03 3.57
N SER A 80 0.70 -13.28 3.92
CA SER A 80 -0.17 -13.66 5.04
C SER A 80 0.60 -14.34 6.15
#